data_AF-A0A7W1LKV9-F1
#
_entry.id   AF-A0A7W1LKV9-F1
#
_cell.length_a   1.000
_cell.length_b   1.000
_cell.length_c   1.000
_cell.angle_alpha   90.00
_cell.angle_beta   90.00
_cell.angle_gamma   90.00
#
_symmetry.space_group_name_H-M   'P 1'
#
loop_
_entity.id
_entity.type
_entity.pdbx_description
1 polymer ?
#
loop_
_entity_poly.entity_id
_entity_poly.type
_entity_poly.pdbx_seq_one_letter_code
_entity_poly.pdbx_strand_id
1 'polypeptide(L)'
;VRVVEFNARFGDPETQVVLPLLDTPLAGLLYAAATGRLADHPPLQWNAGAAVSVVLAAPGYPQAPRTGQVVYGADGSAVRHAGTAVAADGRVVATGGRVLSVVGMGADLGAARARAYDAVRAIELEGGQYRSDIALAAVEGRITVP
;
A
#
# COMPACT_ATOMS: atom_id res chain seq x y z
N VAL A 1 -16.09 -20.14 -3.06
CA VAL A 1 -16.01 -18.70 -2.73
C VAL A 1 -17.34 -18.26 -2.10
N ARG A 2 -17.32 -17.45 -1.03
CA ARG A 2 -18.49 -16.82 -0.42
C ARG A 2 -18.23 -15.31 -0.25
N VAL A 3 -19.22 -14.48 -0.55
CA VAL A 3 -19.11 -13.01 -0.44
C VAL A 3 -19.27 -12.59 1.02
N VAL A 4 -18.38 -11.72 1.51
CA VAL A 4 -18.48 -11.11 2.84
C VAL A 4 -19.26 -9.79 2.74
N GLU A 5 -18.82 -8.89 1.87
CA GLU A 5 -19.45 -7.59 1.64
C GLU A 5 -19.09 -7.02 0.25
N PHE A 6 -19.74 -5.92 -0.12
CA PHE A 6 -19.38 -5.10 -1.27
C PHE A 6 -18.97 -3.70 -0.82
N ASN A 7 -17.94 -3.16 -1.47
CA ASN A 7 -17.53 -1.77 -1.32
C ASN A 7 -17.39 -1.14 -2.72
N ALA A 8 -17.81 0.12 -2.87
CA ALA A 8 -17.84 0.81 -4.17
C ALA A 8 -16.57 1.64 -4.45
N ARG A 9 -15.57 1.60 -3.56
CA ARG A 9 -14.29 2.29 -3.75
C ARG A 9 -13.12 1.33 -3.70
N PHE A 10 -11.99 1.82 -4.19
CA PHE A 10 -10.69 1.26 -3.93
C PHE A 10 -10.47 1.00 -2.44
N GLY A 11 -10.01 -0.22 -2.12
CA GLY A 11 -9.59 -0.61 -0.79
C GLY A 11 -8.29 0.10 -0.40
N ASP A 12 -8.05 0.22 0.89
CA ASP A 12 -6.83 0.78 1.44
C ASP A 12 -6.43 -0.09 2.64
N PRO A 13 -5.31 -0.84 2.57
CA PRO A 13 -4.16 -0.64 1.69
C PRO A 13 -4.11 -1.47 0.38
N GLU A 14 -5.21 -2.06 -0.08
CA GLU A 14 -5.20 -2.97 -1.23
C GLU A 14 -4.80 -2.30 -2.55
N THR A 15 -5.20 -1.04 -2.75
CA THR A 15 -4.92 -0.30 -3.98
C THR A 15 -3.43 -0.06 -4.18
N GLN A 16 -2.70 0.12 -3.08
CA GLN A 16 -1.26 0.36 -3.07
C GLN A 16 -0.45 -0.85 -3.55
N VAL A 17 -1.04 -2.05 -3.60
CA VAL A 17 -0.39 -3.25 -4.20
C VAL A 17 -0.95 -3.62 -5.57
N VAL A 18 -2.22 -3.29 -5.86
CA VAL A 18 -2.82 -3.61 -7.17
C VAL A 18 -2.32 -2.68 -8.26
N LEU A 19 -2.36 -1.36 -8.04
CA LEU A 19 -2.03 -0.38 -9.10
C LEU A 19 -0.57 -0.45 -9.58
N PRO A 20 0.44 -0.70 -8.72
CA PRO A 20 1.82 -0.84 -9.20
C PRO A 20 2.06 -2.05 -10.10
N LEU A 21 1.18 -3.04 -10.10
CA LEU A 21 1.26 -4.21 -10.97
C LEU A 21 0.47 -4.02 -12.27
N LEU A 22 -0.31 -2.95 -12.42
CA LEU A 22 -1.10 -2.69 -13.60
C LEU A 22 -0.24 -1.97 -14.66
N ASP A 23 0.15 -2.70 -15.71
CA ASP A 23 0.89 -2.12 -16.84
C ASP A 23 -0.04 -1.33 -17.78
N THR A 24 -1.34 -1.67 -17.79
CA THR A 24 -2.34 -0.92 -18.54
C THR A 24 -2.58 0.48 -17.93
N PRO A 25 -2.51 1.57 -18.71
CA PRO A 25 -2.73 2.92 -18.17
C PRO A 25 -4.12 3.10 -17.53
N LEU A 26 -4.15 3.35 -16.21
CA LEU A 26 -5.39 3.48 -15.44
C LEU A 26 -6.33 4.57 -15.97
N ALA A 27 -5.79 5.70 -16.46
CA ALA A 27 -6.61 6.81 -16.98
C ALA A 27 -7.52 6.38 -18.14
N GLY A 28 -7.02 5.51 -19.03
CA GLY A 28 -7.80 4.97 -20.15
C GLY A 28 -8.96 4.09 -19.66
N LEU A 29 -8.71 3.28 -18.63
CA LEU A 29 -9.73 2.44 -18.00
C LEU A 29 -10.83 3.27 -17.33
N LEU A 30 -10.43 4.30 -16.58
CA LEU A 30 -11.38 5.21 -15.92
C LEU A 30 -12.24 5.95 -16.95
N TYR A 31 -11.64 6.43 -18.05
CA TYR A 31 -12.37 7.08 -19.13
C TYR A 31 -13.31 6.12 -19.88
N ALA A 32 -12.86 4.90 -20.18
CA ALA A 32 -13.70 3.89 -20.80
C ALA A 32 -14.90 3.52 -19.90
N ALA A 33 -14.67 3.38 -18.59
CA ALA A 33 -15.74 3.17 -17.61
C ALA A 33 -16.73 4.34 -17.57
N ALA A 34 -16.24 5.58 -17.49
CA ALA A 34 -17.07 6.78 -17.45
C ALA A 34 -17.89 6.99 -18.75
N THR A 35 -17.43 6.46 -19.88
CA THR A 35 -18.10 6.58 -21.19
C THR A 35 -18.88 5.34 -21.60
N GLY A 36 -19.00 4.33 -20.73
CA GLY A 36 -19.73 3.09 -21.03
C GLY A 36 -19.05 2.18 -22.07
N ARG A 37 -17.75 2.38 -22.32
CA ARG A 37 -16.95 1.64 -23.32
C ARG A 37 -15.93 0.70 -22.68
N LEU A 38 -16.06 0.40 -21.39
CA LEU A 38 -15.13 -0.48 -20.69
C LEU A 38 -15.08 -1.88 -21.31
N ALA A 39 -16.22 -2.38 -21.80
CA ALA A 39 -16.31 -3.69 -22.45
C ALA A 39 -15.51 -3.78 -23.77
N ASP A 40 -15.22 -2.64 -24.40
CA ASP A 40 -14.43 -2.57 -25.64
C ASP A 40 -12.92 -2.54 -25.38
N HIS A 41 -12.51 -2.36 -24.13
CA HIS A 41 -11.10 -2.28 -23.77
C HIS A 41 -10.45 -3.67 -23.91
N PRO A 42 -9.23 -3.77 -24.48
CA PRO A 42 -8.51 -5.04 -24.52
C PRO A 42 -8.22 -5.58 -23.11
N PRO A 43 -7.92 -6.88 -22.98
CA PRO A 43 -7.55 -7.46 -21.69
C PRO A 43 -6.44 -6.67 -21.00
N LEU A 44 -6.60 -6.47 -19.70
CA LEU A 44 -5.63 -5.77 -18.88
C LEU A 44 -4.28 -6.50 -18.92
N GLN A 45 -3.23 -5.73 -19.15
CA GLN A 45 -1.84 -6.15 -19.04
C GLN A 45 -1.36 -5.90 -17.60
N TRP A 46 -0.69 -6.91 -17.05
CA TRP A 46 -0.22 -6.94 -15.67
C TRP A 46 1.24 -7.36 -15.62
N ASN A 47 1.97 -6.73 -14.70
CA ASN A 47 3.30 -7.17 -14.31
C ASN A 47 3.22 -8.56 -13.66
N ALA A 48 4.02 -9.50 -14.14
CA ALA A 48 4.03 -10.89 -13.63
C ALA A 48 4.68 -11.04 -12.23
N GLY A 49 5.24 -9.98 -11.67
CA GLY A 49 5.80 -9.95 -10.34
C GLY A 49 4.75 -9.89 -9.23
N ALA A 50 5.22 -9.53 -8.04
CA ALA A 50 4.39 -9.35 -6.85
C ALA A 50 4.64 -7.98 -6.20
N ALA A 51 3.66 -7.52 -5.45
CA ALA A 51 3.74 -6.32 -4.62
C ALA A 51 3.25 -6.64 -3.20
N VAL A 52 3.97 -6.13 -2.20
CA VAL A 52 3.61 -6.24 -0.78
C VAL A 52 3.62 -4.86 -0.17
N SER A 53 2.56 -4.51 0.55
CA SER A 53 2.44 -3.26 1.28
C SER A 53 2.49 -3.50 2.79
N VAL A 54 3.36 -2.77 3.49
CA VAL A 54 3.41 -2.71 4.95
C VAL A 54 2.97 -1.32 5.39
N VAL A 55 1.92 -1.27 6.22
CA VAL A 55 1.42 -0.01 6.77
C VAL A 55 2.23 0.36 8.02
N LEU A 56 2.79 1.58 8.02
CA LEU A 56 3.32 2.22 9.22
C LEU A 56 2.22 3.06 9.86
N ALA A 57 1.84 2.72 11.08
CA ALA A 57 0.82 3.41 11.85
C ALA A 57 1.43 4.21 13.00
N ALA A 58 0.74 5.28 13.41
CA ALA A 58 1.09 6.10 14.55
C ALA A 58 0.91 5.32 15.87
N PRO A 59 1.70 5.65 16.91
CA PRO A 59 1.51 5.07 18.25
C PRO A 59 0.08 5.27 18.74
N GLY A 60 -0.52 4.22 19.30
CA GLY A 60 -1.87 4.26 19.87
C GLY A 60 -3.01 3.98 18.87
N TYR A 61 -2.72 3.82 17.57
CA TYR A 61 -3.68 3.29 16.60
C TYR A 61 -4.09 1.84 16.98
N PRO A 62 -5.38 1.45 16.90
CA PRO A 62 -6.51 2.17 16.30
C PRO A 62 -7.32 3.06 17.26
N GLN A 63 -6.95 3.16 18.54
CA GLN A 63 -7.76 3.81 19.56
C GLN A 63 -7.52 5.33 19.62
N ALA A 64 -6.28 5.72 19.94
CA ALA A 64 -5.90 7.11 20.17
C ALA A 64 -4.54 7.39 19.50
N PRO A 65 -4.50 7.51 18.17
CA PRO A 65 -3.25 7.74 17.45
C PRO A 65 -2.66 9.11 17.83
N ARG A 66 -1.37 9.15 18.16
CA ARG A 66 -0.66 10.41 18.39
C ARG A 66 -0.22 11.02 17.06
N THR A 67 -0.43 12.32 16.90
CA THR A 67 -0.12 13.07 15.68
C THR A 67 0.89 14.18 15.96
N GLY A 68 1.39 14.83 14.91
CA GLY A 68 2.38 15.90 14.97
C GLY A 68 3.84 15.43 15.03
N GLN A 69 4.07 14.12 15.18
CA GLN A 69 5.41 13.54 15.15
C GLN A 69 6.01 13.60 13.75
N VAL A 70 7.29 13.92 13.67
CA VAL A 70 8.05 13.94 12.41
C VAL A 70 8.23 12.53 11.88
N VAL A 71 8.10 12.37 10.57
CA VAL A 71 8.39 11.13 9.84
C VAL A 71 9.67 11.34 9.03
N TYR A 72 10.72 10.57 9.34
CA TYR A 72 11.99 10.61 8.62
C TYR A 72 12.06 9.50 7.57
N GLY A 73 12.74 9.73 6.44
CA GLY A 73 12.94 8.74 5.38
C GLY A 73 11.69 8.46 4.51
N ALA A 74 10.68 9.32 4.56
CA ALA A 74 9.40 9.14 3.86
C ALA A 74 9.39 9.57 2.38
N ASP A 75 10.51 10.00 1.82
CA ASP A 75 10.67 10.52 0.45
C ASP A 75 10.95 9.44 -0.61
N GLY A 76 11.17 8.19 -0.17
CA GLY A 76 11.44 7.07 -1.06
C GLY A 76 10.26 6.71 -1.98
N SER A 77 10.55 6.26 -3.20
CA SER A 77 9.54 5.85 -4.19
C SER A 77 8.68 4.65 -3.77
N ALA A 78 9.09 3.92 -2.73
CA ALA A 78 8.31 2.85 -2.08
C ALA A 78 7.20 3.40 -1.16
N VAL A 79 7.22 4.67 -0.80
CA VAL A 79 6.30 5.26 0.19
C VAL A 79 5.06 5.83 -0.48
N ARG A 80 3.88 5.48 0.05
CA ARG A 80 2.61 6.15 -0.24
C ARG A 80 2.09 6.78 1.05
N HIS A 81 1.88 8.10 0.99
CA HIS A 81 1.40 8.88 2.11
C HIS A 81 -0.10 8.64 2.36
N ALA A 82 -0.48 8.46 3.62
CA ALA A 82 -1.87 8.42 4.07
C ALA A 82 -2.11 9.59 5.04
N GLY A 83 -2.06 9.35 6.34
CA GLY A 83 -2.17 10.38 7.37
C GLY A 83 -0.88 11.16 7.58
N THR A 84 -0.48 11.98 6.60
CA THR A 84 0.67 12.90 6.73
C THR A 84 0.36 14.31 6.23
N ALA A 85 1.13 15.29 6.70
CA ALA A 85 1.18 16.64 6.13
C ALA A 85 2.63 17.15 6.05
N VAL A 86 2.86 18.19 5.26
CA VAL A 86 4.11 18.95 5.28
C VAL A 86 3.91 20.13 6.25
N ALA A 87 4.72 20.18 7.30
CA ALA A 87 4.71 21.25 8.28
C ALA A 87 5.34 22.54 7.72
N ALA A 88 5.20 23.67 8.44
CA ALA A 88 5.70 24.97 8.02
C ALA A 88 7.23 25.02 7.83
N ASP A 89 7.96 24.13 8.50
CA ASP A 89 9.41 23.97 8.39
C ASP A 89 9.83 22.99 7.26
N GLY A 90 8.87 22.51 6.46
CA GLY A 90 9.08 21.59 5.35
C GLY A 90 9.16 20.11 5.74
N ARG A 91 9.05 19.76 7.03
CA ARG A 91 9.11 18.36 7.48
C ARG A 91 7.80 17.63 7.26
N VAL A 92 7.87 16.35 6.95
CA VAL A 92 6.69 15.46 6.94
C VAL A 92 6.32 15.12 8.38
N VAL A 93 5.05 15.28 8.74
CA VAL A 93 4.51 14.93 10.07
C VAL A 93 3.32 13.98 9.95
N ALA A 94 3.16 13.09 10.92
CA ALA A 94 2.01 12.20 11.02
C ALA A 94 0.76 12.98 11.46
N THR A 95 -0.35 12.82 10.75
CA THR A 95 -1.63 13.52 11.02
C THR A 95 -2.81 12.57 11.24
N GLY A 96 -2.58 11.26 11.16
CA GLY A 96 -3.64 10.26 11.34
C GLY A 96 -3.11 8.93 11.85
N GLY A 97 -4.03 7.95 11.98
CA GLY A 97 -3.71 6.63 12.52
C GLY A 97 -2.81 5.79 11.63
N ARG A 98 -3.20 5.59 10.37
CA ARG A 98 -2.32 4.99 9.35
C ARG A 98 -1.54 6.11 8.67
N VAL A 99 -0.23 6.09 8.78
CA VAL A 99 0.63 7.21 8.38
C VAL A 99 1.15 6.99 6.97
N LEU A 100 1.77 5.83 6.72
CA LEU A 100 2.33 5.46 5.42
C LEU A 100 1.91 4.04 5.02
N SER A 101 1.93 3.79 3.72
CA SER A 101 1.90 2.47 3.11
C SER A 101 3.21 2.30 2.33
N VAL A 102 4.07 1.36 2.76
CA VAL A 102 5.38 1.11 2.17
C VAL A 102 5.30 -0.13 1.28
N VAL A 103 5.53 0.07 -0.02
CA VAL A 103 5.32 -0.95 -1.05
C VAL A 103 6.65 -1.46 -1.58
N GLY A 104 6.90 -2.75 -1.42
CA GLY A 104 7.96 -3.48 -2.10
C GLY A 104 7.40 -4.23 -3.29
N MET A 105 8.07 -4.12 -4.45
CA MET A 105 7.79 -4.91 -5.65
C MET A 105 8.93 -5.87 -5.93
N GLY A 106 8.64 -7.06 -6.45
CA GLY A 106 9.66 -8.04 -6.82
C GLY A 106 9.17 -9.10 -7.80
N ALA A 107 10.11 -9.94 -8.25
CA ALA A 107 9.82 -11.02 -9.20
C ALA A 107 8.89 -12.08 -8.61
N ASP A 108 8.87 -12.21 -7.28
CA ASP A 108 7.99 -13.08 -6.53
C ASP A 108 7.59 -12.42 -5.21
N LEU A 109 6.69 -13.09 -4.47
CA LEU A 109 6.15 -12.59 -3.22
C LEU A 109 7.22 -12.45 -2.11
N GLY A 110 8.20 -13.35 -2.08
CA GLY A 110 9.30 -13.31 -1.11
C GLY A 110 10.19 -12.08 -1.31
N ALA A 111 10.58 -11.81 -2.56
CA ALA A 111 11.36 -10.65 -2.94
C ALA A 111 10.60 -9.33 -2.71
N ALA A 112 9.32 -9.28 -3.07
CA ALA A 112 8.46 -8.12 -2.83
C ALA A 112 8.33 -7.82 -1.32
N ARG A 113 8.10 -8.87 -0.52
CA ARG A 113 8.03 -8.78 0.94
C ARG A 113 9.33 -8.27 1.53
N ALA A 114 10.48 -8.85 1.16
CA ALA A 114 11.79 -8.43 1.64
C ALA A 114 12.03 -6.93 1.40
N ARG A 115 11.78 -6.46 0.17
CA ARG A 115 11.92 -5.04 -0.20
C ARG A 115 11.00 -4.11 0.58
N ALA A 116 9.75 -4.52 0.83
CA ALA A 116 8.81 -3.73 1.64
C ALA A 116 9.35 -3.55 3.07
N TYR A 117 9.89 -4.62 3.66
CA TYR A 117 10.45 -4.57 5.01
C TYR A 117 11.81 -3.88 5.09
N ASP A 118 12.64 -3.92 4.04
CA ASP A 118 13.86 -3.15 3.98
C ASP A 118 13.55 -1.65 3.93
N ALA A 119 12.58 -1.26 3.10
CA ALA A 119 12.14 0.13 2.98
C ALA A 119 11.47 0.65 4.27
N VAL A 120 10.55 -0.09 4.88
CA VAL A 120 9.86 0.39 6.10
C VAL A 120 10.82 0.52 7.30
N ARG A 121 11.89 -0.29 7.35
CA ARG A 121 12.91 -0.21 8.40
C ARG A 121 13.81 1.02 8.29
N ALA A 122 13.89 1.62 7.10
CA ALA A 122 14.62 2.87 6.89
C ALA A 122 13.81 4.12 7.26
N ILE A 123 12.54 3.96 7.63
CA ILE A 123 11.62 5.04 7.99
C ILE A 123 11.52 5.13 9.51
N GLU A 124 11.65 6.33 10.05
CA GLU A 124 11.52 6.57 11.48
C GLU A 124 10.26 7.38 11.79
N LEU A 125 9.46 6.85 12.71
CA LEU A 125 8.35 7.53 13.36
C LEU A 125 8.40 7.12 14.83
N GLU A 126 8.53 8.10 15.73
CA GLU A 126 8.63 7.82 17.16
C GLU A 126 7.40 7.07 17.68
N GLY A 127 7.62 5.86 18.21
CA GLY A 127 6.55 4.98 18.68
C GLY A 127 5.68 4.38 17.55
N GLY A 128 6.07 4.57 16.29
CA GLY A 128 5.39 3.99 15.15
C GLY A 128 5.36 2.47 15.20
N GLN A 129 4.32 1.87 14.63
CA GLN A 129 4.10 0.42 14.66
C GLN A 129 3.74 -0.11 13.26
N TYR A 130 4.26 -1.29 12.94
CA TYR A 130 3.88 -2.06 11.76
C TYR A 130 3.94 -3.55 12.08
N ARG A 131 3.14 -4.34 11.37
CA ARG A 131 3.17 -5.81 11.50
C ARG A 131 4.40 -6.39 10.81
N SER A 132 4.99 -7.42 11.40
CA SER A 132 6.18 -8.11 10.87
C SER A 132 5.87 -9.37 10.05
N ASP A 133 4.61 -9.72 9.86
CA ASP A 133 4.16 -10.98 9.25
C ASP A 133 3.29 -10.78 7.99
N ILE A 134 3.25 -9.58 7.42
CA ILE A 134 2.51 -9.33 6.18
C ILE A 134 3.06 -10.21 5.06
N ALA A 135 2.14 -10.83 4.31
CA ALA A 135 2.40 -11.82 3.26
C ALA A 135 3.13 -13.11 3.69
N LEU A 136 3.53 -13.25 4.97
CA LEU A 136 4.37 -14.37 5.43
C LEU A 136 3.70 -15.73 5.20
N ALA A 137 2.42 -15.86 5.55
CA ALA A 137 1.69 -17.12 5.35
C ALA A 137 1.62 -17.53 3.87
N ALA A 138 1.48 -16.58 2.94
CA ALA A 138 1.48 -16.88 1.50
C ALA A 138 2.89 -17.26 1.00
N VAL A 139 3.93 -16.57 1.48
CA VAL A 139 5.34 -16.93 1.17
C VAL A 139 5.67 -18.34 1.65
N GLU A 140 5.15 -18.74 2.81
CA GLU A 140 5.34 -20.08 3.39
C GLU A 140 4.41 -21.15 2.80
N GLY A 141 3.60 -20.81 1.78
CA GLY A 141 2.66 -21.75 1.17
C GLY A 141 1.50 -22.19 2.08
N ARG A 142 1.25 -21.47 3.17
CA ARG A 142 0.14 -21.72 4.11
C ARG A 142 -1.19 -21.13 3.64
N ILE A 143 -1.20 -20.43 2.50
CA ILE A 143 -2.40 -19.90 1.86
C ILE A 143 -2.57 -20.63 0.52
N THR A 144 -3.71 -21.30 0.37
CA THR A 144 -4.14 -21.87 -0.90
C THR A 144 -5.20 -20.96 -1.50
N VAL A 145 -4.97 -20.47 -2.72
CA VAL A 145 -6.01 -19.75 -3.48
C VAL A 145 -6.92 -20.81 -4.10
N PRO A 146 -8.24 -20.79 -3.80
CA PRO A 146 -9.19 -21.76 -4.34
C PRO A 146 -9.44 -21.58 -5.84
#